data_AF-A0A9P5Y0F6-F1
#
_entry.id   AF-A0A9P5Y0F6-F1
#
_cell.length_a   1.000
_cell.length_b   1.000
_cell.length_c   1.000
_cell.angle_alpha   90.00
_cell.angle_beta   90.00
_cell.angle_gamma   90.00
#
_symmetry.space_group_name_H-M   'P 1'
#
loop_
_entity.id
_entity.type
_entity.pdbx_description
1 polymer ?
#
loop_
_entity_poly.entity_id
_entity_poly.type
_entity_poly.pdbx_seq_one_letter_code
_entity_poly.pdbx_strand_id
1 'polypeptide(L)'
;SSSTLSSDSEVSTREDRKKCWETRDAYFACLDRAGVVKAGEEGAACAKELAGYEGNCAKSWIEYFNQRRVIADAQKDRLAQANTQFQAAK
;
A
#
# COMPACT_ATOMS: atom_id res chain seq x y z
N SER A 1 -35.23 -11.61 -13.39
CA SER A 1 -33.93 -11.35 -14.03
C SER A 1 -33.21 -10.24 -13.29
N SER A 2 -31.98 -10.54 -12.87
CA SER A 2 -30.84 -9.72 -12.46
C SER A 2 -31.11 -8.23 -12.16
N SER A 3 -31.04 -7.81 -10.90
CA SER A 3 -29.82 -7.30 -10.25
C SER A 3 -29.31 -5.99 -10.86
N THR A 4 -29.94 -4.87 -10.51
CA THR A 4 -29.38 -3.53 -10.69
C THR A 4 -28.61 -3.15 -9.43
N LEU A 5 -27.47 -3.80 -9.21
CA LEU A 5 -26.39 -3.25 -8.40
C LEU A 5 -25.42 -2.57 -9.36
N SER A 6 -25.07 -1.30 -9.12
CA SER A 6 -23.70 -0.75 -9.20
C SER A 6 -23.73 0.77 -9.38
N SER A 7 -23.83 1.50 -8.26
CA SER A 7 -23.32 2.87 -8.15
C SER A 7 -22.05 2.82 -7.28
N ASP A 8 -21.00 2.16 -7.79
CA ASP A 8 -19.64 2.12 -7.21
C ASP A 8 -18.57 2.05 -8.33
N SER A 9 -18.81 2.73 -9.45
CA SER A 9 -18.03 2.57 -10.70
C SER A 9 -17.18 3.78 -11.05
N GLU A 10 -16.52 4.42 -10.09
CA GLU A 10 -15.47 5.41 -10.41
C GLU A 10 -14.03 4.85 -10.30
N VAL A 11 -13.84 3.58 -9.89
CA VAL A 11 -12.55 2.85 -9.94
C VAL A 11 -12.73 1.42 -10.46
N SER A 12 -13.63 1.21 -11.42
CA SER A 12 -14.05 -0.14 -11.84
C SER A 12 -13.28 -0.69 -13.05
N THR A 13 -12.50 0.12 -13.77
CA THR A 13 -11.76 -0.36 -14.95
C THR A 13 -10.43 -1.03 -14.58
N ARG A 14 -9.95 -1.93 -15.44
CA ARG A 14 -8.63 -2.58 -15.29
C ARG A 14 -7.49 -1.55 -15.30
N GLU A 15 -7.65 -0.48 -16.07
CA GLU A 15 -6.65 0.57 -16.23
C GLU A 15 -6.54 1.44 -14.97
N ASP A 16 -7.66 1.76 -14.32
CA ASP A 16 -7.65 2.53 -13.07
C ASP A 16 -6.96 1.76 -11.94
N ARG A 17 -7.18 0.43 -11.87
CA ARG A 17 -6.45 -0.42 -10.91
C ARG A 17 -4.95 -0.45 -11.19
N LYS A 18 -4.55 -0.45 -12.46
CA LYS A 18 -3.14 -0.40 -12.84
C LYS A 18 -2.50 0.92 -12.39
N LYS A 19 -3.14 2.06 -12.67
CA LYS A 19 -2.70 3.38 -12.20
C LYS A 19 -2.63 3.46 -10.67
N CYS A 20 -3.61 2.90 -9.98
CA CYS A 20 -3.59 2.82 -8.52
C CYS A 20 -2.36 2.05 -8.01
N TRP A 21 -2.00 0.91 -8.60
CA TRP A 21 -0.81 0.17 -8.20
C TRP A 21 0.49 0.92 -8.51
N GLU A 22 0.58 1.56 -9.68
CA GLU A 22 1.76 2.35 -10.06
C GLU A 22 1.99 3.54 -9.11
N THR A 23 0.92 4.28 -8.79
CA THR A 23 0.98 5.41 -7.85
C THR A 23 1.23 4.98 -6.41
N ARG A 24 0.65 3.84 -5.98
CA ARG A 24 0.96 3.20 -4.69
C ARG A 24 2.44 2.89 -4.57
N ASP A 25 3.01 2.22 -5.56
CA ASP A 25 4.41 1.78 -5.52
C ASP A 25 5.36 3.00 -5.53
N ALA A 26 5.02 4.05 -6.28
CA ALA A 26 5.77 5.32 -6.24
C ALA A 26 5.74 5.99 -4.86
N TYR A 27 4.56 6.06 -4.22
CA TYR A 27 4.41 6.62 -2.88
C TYR A 27 5.15 5.80 -1.84
N PHE A 28 5.00 4.47 -1.84
CA PHE A 28 5.67 3.60 -0.88
C PHE A 28 7.19 3.58 -1.05
N ALA A 29 7.69 3.65 -2.29
CA ALA A 29 9.12 3.82 -2.53
C ALA A 29 9.64 5.16 -1.99
N CYS A 30 8.82 6.22 -2.02
CA CYS A 30 9.18 7.49 -1.40
C CYS A 30 9.22 7.37 0.14
N LEU A 31 8.21 6.74 0.75
CA LEU A 31 8.18 6.48 2.19
C LEU A 31 9.39 5.65 2.65
N ASP A 32 9.77 4.62 1.88
CA ASP A 32 10.96 3.81 2.16
C ASP A 32 12.24 4.65 2.13
N ARG A 33 12.40 5.54 1.14
CA ARG A 33 13.55 6.46 1.08
C ARG A 33 13.56 7.48 2.21
N ALA A 34 12.39 7.91 2.68
CA ALA A 34 12.24 8.83 3.80
C ALA A 34 12.38 8.14 5.17
N GLY A 35 12.44 6.81 5.23
CA GLY A 35 12.48 6.05 6.49
C GLY A 35 11.14 6.06 7.25
N VAL A 36 10.03 6.29 6.54
CA VAL A 36 8.69 6.42 7.13
C VAL A 36 7.92 5.12 6.92
N VAL A 37 7.53 4.46 8.02
CA VAL A 37 6.75 3.22 7.94
C VAL A 37 5.27 3.51 7.74
N LYS A 38 4.74 4.47 8.50
CA LYS A 38 3.31 4.80 8.51
C LYS A 38 3.01 5.94 7.53
N ALA A 39 2.22 5.63 6.51
CA ALA A 39 1.69 6.63 5.60
C ALA A 39 0.93 7.74 6.37
N GLY A 40 1.22 8.99 6.06
CA GLY A 40 0.73 10.19 6.75
C GLY A 40 1.73 10.79 7.75
N GLU A 41 2.84 10.12 8.07
CA GLU A 41 3.89 10.63 8.97
C GLU A 41 5.10 11.22 8.22
N GLU A 42 5.08 11.25 6.88
CA GLU A 42 6.17 11.76 6.04
C GLU A 42 6.25 13.29 5.93
N GLY A 43 5.26 14.00 6.46
CA GLY A 43 5.14 15.45 6.31
C GLY A 43 5.10 15.85 4.83
N ALA A 44 6.06 16.65 4.38
CA ALA A 44 6.12 17.14 2.99
C ALA A 44 6.97 16.27 2.05
N ALA A 45 7.66 15.24 2.55
CA ALA A 45 8.69 14.52 1.79
C ALA A 45 8.15 13.77 0.56
N CYS A 46 6.88 13.33 0.59
CA CYS A 46 6.23 12.55 -0.48
C CYS A 46 4.89 13.16 -0.92
N ALA A 47 4.69 14.47 -0.76
CA ALA A 47 3.40 15.12 -1.00
C ALA A 47 2.91 14.95 -2.46
N LYS A 48 3.83 14.90 -3.43
CA LYS A 48 3.49 14.72 -4.86
C LYS A 48 2.98 13.30 -5.12
N GLU A 49 3.69 12.31 -4.61
CA GLU A 49 3.35 10.90 -4.75
C GLU A 49 2.08 10.56 -3.97
N LEU A 50 1.90 11.16 -2.77
CA LEU A 50 0.68 11.06 -1.97
C LEU A 50 -0.55 11.57 -2.76
N ALA A 51 -0.45 12.76 -3.36
CA ALA A 51 -1.55 13.31 -4.16
C ALA A 51 -1.90 12.41 -5.36
N GLY A 52 -0.89 11.83 -6.01
CA GLY A 52 -1.10 10.83 -7.08
C GLY A 52 -1.77 9.56 -6.55
N TYR A 53 -1.35 9.08 -5.39
CA TYR A 53 -1.89 7.88 -4.77
C TYR A 53 -3.35 8.07 -4.33
N GLU A 54 -3.67 9.16 -3.65
CA GLU A 54 -5.04 9.50 -3.23
C GLU A 54 -5.97 9.81 -4.40
N GLY A 55 -5.45 10.39 -5.48
CA GLY A 55 -6.23 10.72 -6.67
C GLY A 55 -6.51 9.56 -7.61
N ASN A 56 -5.68 8.50 -7.58
CA ASN A 56 -5.80 7.36 -8.51
C ASN A 56 -6.25 6.05 -7.84
N CYS A 57 -6.30 5.99 -6.51
CA CYS A 57 -6.77 4.82 -5.77
C CYS A 57 -8.09 5.07 -5.05
N ALA A 58 -8.91 4.03 -4.94
CA ALA A 58 -10.07 4.03 -4.06
C ALA A 58 -9.62 4.14 -2.59
N LYS A 59 -10.35 4.91 -1.77
CA LYS A 59 -10.04 5.10 -0.33
C LYS A 59 -9.94 3.78 0.44
N SER A 60 -10.80 2.81 0.15
CA SER A 60 -10.77 1.48 0.76
C SER A 60 -9.48 0.71 0.47
N TRP A 61 -8.92 0.88 -0.74
CA TRP A 61 -7.64 0.30 -1.12
C TRP A 61 -6.48 0.99 -0.42
N ILE A 62 -6.52 2.32 -0.34
CA ILE A 62 -5.51 3.11 0.37
C ILE A 62 -5.42 2.68 1.83
N GLU A 63 -6.55 2.61 2.53
CA GLU A 63 -6.61 2.17 3.92
C GLU A 63 -6.02 0.76 4.09
N TYR A 64 -6.45 -0.19 3.24
CA TYR A 64 -5.94 -1.56 3.25
C TYR A 64 -4.41 -1.63 3.04
N PHE A 65 -3.89 -0.93 2.05
CA PHE A 65 -2.46 -0.95 1.74
C PHE A 65 -1.62 -0.29 2.84
N ASN A 66 -2.08 0.83 3.40
CA ASN A 66 -1.41 1.53 4.50
C ASN A 66 -1.36 0.64 5.75
N GLN A 67 -2.47 -0.01 6.09
CA GLN A 67 -2.50 -0.96 7.22
C GLN A 67 -1.56 -2.14 6.97
N ARG A 68 -1.57 -2.70 5.75
CA ARG A 68 -0.70 -3.83 5.39
C ARG A 68 0.78 -3.48 5.49
N ARG A 69 1.18 -2.25 5.15
CA ARG A 69 2.56 -1.78 5.29
C ARG A 69 3.02 -1.78 6.75
N VAL A 70 2.21 -1.28 7.67
CA VAL A 70 2.51 -1.28 9.12
C VAL A 70 2.60 -2.70 9.67
N ILE A 71 1.67 -3.58 9.30
CA ILE A 71 1.69 -4.99 9.73
C ILE A 71 2.94 -5.70 9.18
N ALA A 72 3.24 -5.51 7.90
CA ALA A 72 4.41 -6.12 7.27
C ALA A 72 5.69 -5.70 8.00
N ASP A 73 5.80 -4.42 8.35
CA ASP A 73 6.95 -3.89 9.08
C ASP A 73 7.06 -4.52 10.49
N ALA A 74 5.97 -4.56 11.25
CA ALA A 74 5.94 -5.21 12.56
C ALA A 74 6.25 -6.72 12.52
N GLN A 75 5.99 -7.37 11.38
CA GLN A 75 6.28 -8.80 11.18
C GLN A 75 7.69 -9.08 10.64
N LYS A 76 8.44 -8.08 10.15
CA LYS A 76 9.78 -8.27 9.59
C LYS A 76 10.72 -8.93 10.59
N ASP A 77 10.73 -8.49 11.84
CA ASP A 77 11.60 -9.04 12.88
C ASP A 77 11.27 -10.49 13.20
N ARG A 78 9.97 -10.81 13.29
CA ARG A 78 9.50 -12.18 13.55
C ARG A 78 9.85 -13.12 12.39
N LEU A 79 9.70 -12.67 11.14
CA LEU A 79 10.11 -13.46 9.97
C LEU A 79 11.62 -13.64 9.93
N ALA A 80 12.40 -12.60 10.22
CA ALA A 80 13.85 -12.67 10.24
C ALA A 80 14.35 -13.69 11.28
N GLN A 81 13.76 -13.69 12.49
CA GLN A 81 14.09 -14.66 13.53
C GLN A 81 13.71 -16.09 13.14
N ALA A 82 12.51 -16.29 12.58
CA ALA A 82 12.07 -17.61 12.11
C ALA A 82 12.97 -18.16 11.00
N ASN A 83 13.42 -17.31 10.06
CA ASN A 83 14.34 -17.70 9.00
C ASN A 83 15.72 -18.07 9.55
N THR A 84 16.24 -17.33 10.53
CA THR A 84 17.50 -17.65 11.20
C THR A 84 17.42 -18.99 11.94
N GLN A 85 16.31 -19.27 12.65
CA GLN A 85 16.12 -20.56 13.33
C GLN A 85 16.03 -21.73 12.33
N PHE A 86 15.35 -21.54 11.20
CA PHE A 86 15.30 -22.55 10.13
C PHE A 86 16.67 -22.81 9.49
N GLN A 87 17.46 -21.77 9.25
CA GLN A 87 18.82 -21.88 8.71
C GLN A 87 19.79 -22.57 9.70
N ALA A 88 19.66 -22.28 11.01
CA ALA A 88 20.50 -22.89 12.04
C ALA A 88 20.15 -24.36 12.36
N ALA A 89 18.96 -24.82 11.97
CA ALA A 89 18.51 -26.20 12.13
C ALA A 89 18.84 -27.11 10.92
N LYS A 90 19.52 -26.58 9.91
CA LYS A 90 20.07 -27.31 8.75
C LYS A 90 21.55 -27.57 8.93
#